data_AF-A0AAE8SER7-F1
#
_entry.id   AF-A0AAE8SER7-F1
#
_cell.length_a   1.000
_cell.length_b   1.000
_cell.length_c   1.000
_cell.angle_alpha   90.00
_cell.angle_beta   90.00
_cell.angle_gamma   90.00
#
_symmetry.space_group_name_H-M   'P 1'
#
loop_
_entity.id
_entity.type
_entity.pdbx_description
1 polymer ?
#
loop_
_entity_poly.entity_id
_entity_poly.type
_entity_poly.pdbx_seq_one_letter_code
_entity_poly.pdbx_strand_id
1 'polypeptide(L)'
;MSLEDRINKLSLHEKGSDMVSSSSRPNDPNGKPYEIASKPGDLPIIPTPNIFNFANIPNTKPSRKPNSPDLALPTLAECAAHLEFLETLFVLRQKVLVSNELDDAFLIQPARQEKTGFHGDTKTLKDEKLWEKRQVKWPKFVGFAVVRFLAWREHFNSSTVEITRDNLPPLDILMVWHSFLLNPRLFRVNCSEEPIFSVKFPWNHIHSAIDNGEWKFSLQPAAAANYEEASGFSPDLFDDMVSWKDLKFQNRWGISQLELGGGRWKELSEGRCEEYVNHFNRFDSKLAEELRDAVIRQGSFVDKMNSFMWIRSPALEGTLQRGIARYLNFCKLLKMSKTTVVPTLDIDLIWHTHQCKAKHYGQAMKVLAGKFVNHDDTIEKPQLGDGFAETRRLYRVYFGQEYRACGCWDCQALLTELEGAFKRGEEDVDMDKIAMKVKEDVFYHRAVEWARRHKMDLPRRRD
;
A
#
# COMPACT_ATOMS: atom_id res chain seq x y z
N MET A 1 -13.31 -33.42 -6.05
CA MET A 1 -14.60 -32.68 -6.16
C MET A 1 -15.25 -32.38 -4.80
N SER A 2 -14.57 -32.54 -3.64
CA SER A 2 -15.10 -32.13 -2.33
C SER A 2 -14.91 -30.62 -2.01
N LEU A 3 -14.21 -29.88 -2.87
CA LEU A 3 -13.99 -28.43 -2.76
C LEU A 3 -15.23 -27.57 -3.10
N GLU A 4 -16.34 -28.20 -3.50
CA GLU A 4 -17.56 -27.54 -4.00
C GLU A 4 -18.76 -27.63 -3.05
N ASP A 5 -18.61 -28.18 -1.83
CA ASP A 5 -19.71 -28.11 -0.89
C ASP A 5 -19.90 -26.64 -0.44
N ARG A 6 -21.02 -26.06 -0.90
CA ARG A 6 -21.45 -24.68 -0.62
C ARG A 6 -21.45 -24.41 0.88
N ILE A 7 -21.72 -25.41 1.71
CA ILE A 7 -21.85 -25.29 3.16
C ILE A 7 -20.47 -25.01 3.81
N ASN A 8 -19.41 -25.70 3.38
CA ASN A 8 -18.07 -25.52 3.95
C ASN A 8 -17.45 -24.17 3.57
N LYS A 9 -17.68 -23.71 2.33
CA LYS A 9 -17.12 -22.45 1.84
C LYS A 9 -17.84 -21.22 2.42
N LEU A 10 -19.18 -21.25 2.51
CA LEU A 10 -19.96 -20.18 3.15
C LEU A 10 -19.64 -20.05 4.65
N SER A 11 -19.50 -21.17 5.38
CA SER A 11 -19.17 -21.14 6.82
C SER A 11 -17.81 -20.51 7.13
N LEU A 12 -16.84 -20.61 6.22
CA LEU A 12 -15.51 -19.98 6.32
C LEU A 12 -15.53 -18.49 5.93
N HIS A 13 -16.40 -18.09 5.00
CA HIS A 13 -16.48 -16.71 4.51
C HIS A 13 -17.19 -15.75 5.48
N GLU A 14 -18.28 -16.18 6.12
CA GLU A 14 -19.16 -15.27 6.89
C GLU A 14 -18.56 -14.78 8.22
N LYS A 15 -17.54 -15.44 8.76
CA LYS A 15 -16.95 -15.07 10.06
C LYS A 15 -15.70 -14.18 9.95
N GLY A 16 -15.17 -13.96 8.75
CA GLY A 16 -13.77 -13.56 8.60
C GLY A 16 -13.46 -12.07 8.73
N SER A 17 -14.28 -11.19 8.16
CA SER A 17 -14.09 -9.73 8.21
C SER A 17 -14.44 -9.14 9.57
N ASP A 18 -15.50 -9.67 10.19
CA ASP A 18 -16.11 -9.07 11.38
C ASP A 18 -15.27 -9.30 12.63
N MET A 19 -14.41 -10.34 12.64
CA MET A 19 -13.58 -10.67 13.80
C MET A 19 -12.55 -9.59 14.14
N VAL A 20 -11.94 -8.93 13.13
CA VAL A 20 -10.89 -7.93 13.38
C VAL A 20 -11.46 -6.55 13.76
N SER A 21 -12.69 -6.26 13.35
CA SER A 21 -13.40 -4.99 13.64
C SER A 21 -14.39 -5.08 14.80
N SER A 22 -14.59 -6.28 15.38
CA SER A 22 -15.51 -6.49 16.50
C SER A 22 -15.10 -5.73 17.78
N SER A 23 -16.04 -5.51 18.68
CA SER A 23 -15.81 -4.79 19.96
C SER A 23 -14.99 -5.57 20.99
N SER A 24 -14.78 -6.87 20.78
CA SER A 24 -14.10 -7.76 21.72
C SER A 24 -13.13 -8.66 20.98
N ARG A 25 -12.04 -9.07 21.63
CA ARG A 25 -11.04 -9.94 21.00
C ARG A 25 -11.67 -11.25 20.54
N PRO A 26 -11.36 -11.73 19.32
CA PRO A 26 -11.74 -13.07 18.90
C PRO A 26 -11.19 -14.14 19.86
N ASN A 27 -12.07 -15.05 20.27
CA ASN A 27 -11.68 -16.26 21.00
C ASN A 27 -11.04 -17.29 20.05
N ASP A 28 -10.47 -18.33 20.62
CA ASP A 28 -9.97 -19.48 19.87
C ASP A 28 -11.10 -20.26 19.16
N PRO A 29 -10.78 -21.23 18.29
CA PRO A 29 -11.78 -22.03 17.60
C PRO A 29 -12.76 -22.82 18.48
N ASN A 30 -12.45 -23.00 19.77
CA ASN A 30 -13.25 -23.67 20.80
C ASN A 30 -14.03 -22.68 21.67
N GLY A 31 -13.96 -21.38 21.38
CA GLY A 31 -14.65 -20.32 22.11
C GLY A 31 -13.96 -19.88 23.41
N LYS A 32 -12.73 -20.33 23.69
CA LYS A 32 -11.97 -19.90 24.87
C LYS A 32 -11.09 -18.69 24.56
N PRO A 33 -10.87 -17.77 25.50
CA PRO A 33 -9.96 -16.67 25.30
C PRO A 33 -8.52 -17.16 25.09
N TYR A 34 -7.75 -16.41 24.31
CA TYR A 34 -6.31 -16.59 24.22
C TYR A 34 -5.63 -16.12 25.50
N GLU A 35 -4.61 -16.86 25.94
CA GLU A 35 -3.69 -16.38 26.96
C GLU A 35 -2.89 -15.19 26.43
N ILE A 36 -2.40 -14.34 27.32
CA ILE A 36 -1.63 -13.15 26.95
C ILE A 36 -0.14 -13.47 26.91
N ALA A 37 0.56 -12.96 25.91
CA ALA A 37 2.00 -13.02 25.83
C ALA A 37 2.62 -12.23 26.99
N SER A 38 3.36 -12.92 27.87
CA SER A 38 3.88 -12.33 29.11
C SER A 38 5.38 -12.04 29.04
N LYS A 39 6.10 -12.71 28.13
CA LYS A 39 7.54 -12.59 27.93
C LYS A 39 7.84 -12.23 26.47
N PRO A 40 9.00 -11.61 26.18
CA PRO A 40 9.37 -11.25 24.81
C PRO A 40 9.31 -12.40 23.80
N GLY A 41 9.67 -13.63 24.21
CA GLY A 41 9.61 -14.81 23.36
C GLY A 41 8.19 -15.32 23.05
N ASP A 42 7.19 -14.89 23.82
CA ASP A 42 5.77 -15.23 23.59
C ASP A 42 5.13 -14.31 22.54
N LEU A 43 5.77 -13.18 22.21
CA LEU A 43 5.19 -12.18 21.31
C LEU A 43 5.16 -12.70 19.87
N PRO A 44 4.02 -12.60 19.18
CA PRO A 44 3.90 -13.03 17.79
C PRO A 44 4.76 -12.15 16.87
N ILE A 45 5.65 -12.79 16.11
CA ILE A 45 6.40 -12.14 15.02
C ILE A 45 5.62 -12.39 13.72
N ILE A 46 4.72 -11.47 13.40
CA ILE A 46 3.87 -11.52 12.19
C ILE A 46 4.02 -10.21 11.41
N PRO A 47 4.47 -10.26 10.14
CA PRO A 47 4.85 -11.46 9.38
C PRO A 47 6.19 -12.06 9.83
N THR A 48 6.49 -13.29 9.36
CA THR A 48 7.75 -13.97 9.66
C THR A 48 8.93 -13.23 9.00
N PRO A 49 10.06 -12.98 9.70
CA PRO A 49 11.15 -12.16 9.15
C PRO A 49 11.76 -12.69 7.85
N ASN A 50 11.72 -14.02 7.65
CA ASN A 50 12.26 -14.67 6.46
C ASN A 50 11.58 -14.23 5.15
N ILE A 51 10.34 -13.72 5.19
CA ILE A 51 9.67 -13.21 3.98
C ILE A 51 10.40 -12.00 3.40
N PHE A 52 11.10 -11.21 4.24
CA PHE A 52 11.86 -10.02 3.85
C PHE A 52 13.32 -10.32 3.54
N ASN A 53 13.61 -11.53 3.05
CA ASN A 53 14.94 -11.84 2.58
C ASN A 53 15.20 -11.18 1.22
N PHE A 54 15.84 -10.01 1.26
CA PHE A 54 16.28 -9.25 0.07
C PHE A 54 17.61 -9.72 -0.50
N ALA A 55 18.27 -10.73 0.09
CA ALA A 55 19.45 -11.31 -0.54
C ALA A 55 19.05 -11.82 -1.94
N ASN A 56 19.80 -11.43 -2.98
CA ASN A 56 19.55 -11.76 -4.37
C ASN A 56 19.52 -13.29 -4.59
N ILE A 57 18.41 -13.94 -4.25
CA ILE A 57 18.05 -15.26 -4.73
C ILE A 57 17.24 -14.98 -5.99
N PRO A 58 17.84 -15.05 -7.19
CA PRO A 58 17.02 -15.02 -8.38
C PRO A 58 15.95 -16.10 -8.21
N ASN A 59 14.68 -15.72 -8.39
CA ASN A 59 13.51 -16.61 -8.35
C ASN A 59 13.57 -17.72 -9.43
N THR A 60 14.69 -17.84 -10.11
CA THR A 60 15.08 -18.90 -11.02
C THR A 60 16.41 -19.46 -10.53
N LYS A 61 16.50 -20.79 -10.37
CA LYS A 61 17.81 -21.45 -10.37
C LYS A 61 18.61 -20.84 -11.53
N PRO A 62 19.86 -20.36 -11.33
CA PRO A 62 20.62 -19.75 -12.40
C PRO A 62 20.62 -20.73 -13.57
N SER A 63 19.93 -20.35 -14.63
CA SER A 63 20.03 -21.04 -15.90
C SER A 63 21.51 -20.98 -16.24
N ARG A 64 22.17 -22.14 -16.33
CA ARG A 64 23.55 -22.26 -16.81
C ARG A 64 23.73 -21.72 -18.24
N LYS A 65 22.68 -21.17 -18.87
CA LYS A 65 22.70 -20.57 -20.20
C LYS A 65 22.76 -19.05 -20.09
N PRO A 66 23.81 -18.39 -20.62
CA PRO A 66 23.99 -16.93 -20.61
C PRO A 66 22.95 -16.14 -21.44
N ASN A 67 22.02 -16.82 -22.11
CA ASN A 67 21.04 -16.22 -23.03
C ASN A 67 19.59 -16.15 -22.47
N SER A 68 19.35 -16.47 -21.19
CA SER A 68 18.01 -16.28 -20.63
C SER A 68 17.81 -14.80 -20.27
N PRO A 69 16.81 -14.10 -20.86
CA PRO A 69 16.54 -12.71 -20.50
C PRO A 69 16.19 -12.62 -19.01
N ASP A 70 16.84 -11.68 -18.30
CA ASP A 70 16.42 -11.32 -16.95
C ASP A 70 15.00 -10.73 -17.02
N LEU A 71 14.03 -11.50 -16.54
CA LEU A 71 12.62 -11.10 -16.53
C LEU A 71 12.33 -10.08 -15.42
N ALA A 72 13.30 -9.80 -14.53
CA ALA A 72 13.24 -8.83 -13.45
C ALA A 72 11.97 -8.90 -12.57
N LEU A 73 11.34 -10.08 -12.48
CA LEU A 73 10.12 -10.28 -11.72
C LEU A 73 10.30 -9.86 -10.26
N PRO A 74 9.23 -9.40 -9.60
CA PRO A 74 9.25 -9.13 -8.18
C PRO A 74 9.67 -10.35 -7.35
N THR A 75 10.46 -10.13 -6.31
CA THR A 75 10.72 -11.15 -5.29
C THR A 75 9.60 -11.16 -4.25
N LEU A 76 9.54 -12.21 -3.41
CA LEU A 76 8.59 -12.26 -2.31
C LEU A 76 8.82 -11.12 -1.31
N ALA A 77 10.08 -10.79 -1.03
CA ALA A 77 10.46 -9.69 -0.13
C ALA A 77 10.01 -8.33 -0.66
N GLU A 78 10.15 -8.07 -1.96
CA GLU A 78 9.68 -6.83 -2.58
C GLU A 78 8.15 -6.72 -2.51
N CYS A 79 7.42 -7.81 -2.79
CA CYS A 79 5.96 -7.81 -2.69
C CYS A 79 5.47 -7.66 -1.25
N ALA A 80 6.15 -8.28 -0.28
CA ALA A 80 5.82 -8.14 1.14
C ALA A 80 6.09 -6.72 1.65
N ALA A 81 7.24 -6.13 1.32
CA ALA A 81 7.55 -4.75 1.68
C ALA A 81 6.63 -3.74 0.98
N HIS A 82 6.17 -4.05 -0.24
CA HIS A 82 5.15 -3.24 -0.89
C HIS A 82 3.83 -3.28 -0.12
N LEU A 83 3.40 -4.43 0.42
CA LEU A 83 2.24 -4.48 1.30
C LEU A 83 2.42 -3.62 2.57
N GLU A 84 3.58 -3.69 3.24
CA GLU A 84 3.87 -2.83 4.41
C GLU A 84 3.82 -1.34 4.07
N PHE A 85 4.37 -0.98 2.91
CA PHE A 85 4.34 0.39 2.42
C PHE A 85 2.91 0.87 2.19
N LEU A 86 2.05 0.05 1.57
CA LEU A 86 0.64 0.38 1.36
C LEU A 86 -0.13 0.56 2.68
N GLU A 87 0.14 -0.27 3.70
CA GLU A 87 -0.43 -0.08 5.04
C GLU A 87 0.03 1.23 5.69
N THR A 88 1.32 1.56 5.54
CA THR A 88 1.89 2.81 6.02
C THR A 88 1.22 4.02 5.35
N LEU A 89 0.97 3.96 4.03
CA LEU A 89 0.24 5.00 3.31
C LEU A 89 -1.23 5.09 3.72
N PHE A 90 -1.88 3.96 4.00
CA PHE A 90 -3.24 3.94 4.54
C PHE A 90 -3.29 4.69 5.88
N VAL A 91 -2.40 4.36 6.81
CA VAL A 91 -2.33 4.99 8.14
C VAL A 91 -2.00 6.48 8.03
N LEU A 92 -1.06 6.88 7.17
CA LEU A 92 -0.78 8.29 6.89
C LEU A 92 -2.02 9.03 6.42
N ARG A 93 -2.76 8.47 5.45
CA ARG A 93 -3.99 9.08 4.93
C ARG A 93 -5.05 9.23 6.02
N GLN A 94 -5.25 8.20 6.85
CA GLN A 94 -6.18 8.30 7.98
C GLN A 94 -5.72 9.37 8.98
N LYS A 95 -4.44 9.40 9.34
CA LYS A 95 -3.84 10.39 10.25
C LYS A 95 -4.10 11.82 9.74
N VAL A 96 -3.89 12.08 8.45
CA VAL A 96 -4.21 13.36 7.80
C VAL A 96 -5.71 13.69 7.92
N LEU A 97 -6.58 12.75 7.55
CA LEU A 97 -8.03 12.98 7.51
C LEU A 97 -8.64 13.19 8.91
N VAL A 98 -8.15 12.51 9.95
CA VAL A 98 -8.75 12.58 11.30
C VAL A 98 -8.11 13.61 12.23
N SER A 99 -6.93 14.16 11.91
CA SER A 99 -6.23 15.14 12.77
C SER A 99 -7.03 16.43 12.96
N ASN A 100 -7.22 16.82 14.23
CA ASN A 100 -7.84 18.09 14.61
C ASN A 100 -6.83 19.24 14.44
N GLU A 101 -5.55 18.97 14.61
CA GLU A 101 -4.47 19.94 14.45
C GLU A 101 -4.36 20.41 13.00
N LEU A 102 -4.56 19.50 12.03
CA LEU A 102 -4.68 19.89 10.62
C LEU A 102 -6.00 20.59 10.31
N ASP A 103 -7.07 20.34 11.06
CA ASP A 103 -8.28 21.15 10.94
C ASP A 103 -7.96 22.62 11.33
N ASP A 104 -7.19 22.82 12.40
CA ASP A 104 -6.76 24.17 12.83
C ASP A 104 -5.78 24.83 11.85
N ALA A 105 -4.84 24.06 11.30
CA ALA A 105 -3.87 24.53 10.32
C ALA A 105 -4.56 24.98 9.01
N PHE A 106 -5.57 24.23 8.56
CA PHE A 106 -6.32 24.52 7.33
C PHE A 106 -7.64 25.27 7.54
N LEU A 107 -7.89 25.78 8.75
CA LEU A 107 -9.09 26.55 9.09
C LEU A 107 -10.42 25.80 8.85
N ILE A 108 -10.42 24.48 9.02
CA ILE A 108 -11.60 23.62 8.90
C ILE A 108 -12.36 23.64 10.23
N GLN A 109 -13.46 24.38 10.29
CA GLN A 109 -14.23 24.54 11.52
C GLN A 109 -15.46 23.60 11.58
N PRO A 110 -15.67 22.87 12.70
CA PRO A 110 -16.88 22.09 12.91
C PRO A 110 -18.08 23.02 13.16
N ALA A 111 -19.17 22.82 12.43
CA ALA A 111 -20.42 23.54 12.63
C ALA A 111 -21.25 22.83 13.70
N ARG A 112 -20.98 23.11 14.97
CA ARG A 112 -21.70 22.52 16.11
C ARG A 112 -22.98 23.29 16.38
N GLN A 113 -24.08 22.58 16.60
CA GLN A 113 -25.37 23.17 16.99
C GLN A 113 -25.66 22.83 18.44
N GLU A 114 -26.06 23.82 19.24
CA GLU A 114 -26.58 23.59 20.58
C GLU A 114 -28.09 23.45 20.54
N LYS A 115 -28.62 22.40 21.20
CA LYS A 115 -30.07 22.24 21.40
C LYS A 115 -30.35 22.06 22.88
N THR A 116 -31.27 22.87 23.40
CA THR A 116 -31.79 22.73 24.76
C THR A 116 -33.00 21.80 24.74
N GLY A 117 -32.93 20.73 25.52
CA GLY A 117 -34.00 19.76 25.68
C GLY A 117 -35.14 20.31 26.55
N PHE A 118 -36.26 19.59 26.58
CA PHE A 118 -37.46 19.96 27.34
C PHE A 118 -37.22 20.16 28.84
N HIS A 119 -36.22 19.48 29.41
CA HIS A 119 -35.83 19.60 30.83
C HIS A 119 -34.78 20.70 31.10
N GLY A 120 -34.42 21.52 30.10
CA GLY A 120 -33.41 22.58 30.23
C GLY A 120 -31.97 22.14 29.95
N ASP A 121 -31.74 20.86 29.66
CA ASP A 121 -30.40 20.34 29.35
C ASP A 121 -29.96 20.77 27.94
N THR A 122 -28.87 21.54 27.85
CA THR A 122 -28.25 21.89 26.56
C THR A 122 -27.27 20.80 26.12
N LYS A 123 -27.43 20.29 24.89
CA LYS A 123 -26.50 19.36 24.25
C LYS A 123 -25.92 19.95 22.98
N THR A 124 -24.61 19.83 22.83
CA THR A 124 -23.90 20.16 21.58
C THR A 124 -23.97 18.96 20.64
N LEU A 125 -24.59 19.15 19.48
CA LEU A 125 -24.69 18.13 18.44
C LEU A 125 -23.38 18.04 17.65
N LYS A 126 -23.05 16.81 17.23
CA LYS A 126 -21.93 16.55 16.31
C LYS A 126 -22.25 17.18 14.95
N ASP A 127 -21.25 17.76 14.30
CA ASP A 127 -21.35 18.20 12.91
C ASP A 127 -21.32 16.96 12.00
N GLU A 128 -22.49 16.59 11.47
CA GLU A 128 -22.64 15.44 10.57
C GLU A 128 -21.83 15.59 9.27
N LYS A 129 -21.52 16.83 8.87
CA LYS A 129 -20.75 17.12 7.65
C LYS A 129 -19.25 17.28 7.92
N LEU A 130 -18.79 17.14 9.16
CA LEU A 130 -17.38 17.32 9.49
C LEU A 130 -16.49 16.33 8.71
N TRP A 131 -16.93 15.09 8.54
CA TRP A 131 -16.19 14.10 7.75
C TRP A 131 -16.03 14.50 6.28
N GLU A 132 -17.09 15.04 5.66
CA GLU A 132 -17.07 15.54 4.28
C GLU A 132 -16.12 16.73 4.15
N LYS A 133 -16.20 17.69 5.09
CA LYS A 133 -15.28 18.84 5.14
C LYS A 133 -13.81 18.40 5.26
N ARG A 134 -13.53 17.37 6.05
CA ARG A 134 -12.16 16.85 6.25
C ARG A 134 -11.57 16.18 5.02
N GLN A 135 -12.38 15.76 4.04
CA GLN A 135 -11.87 15.13 2.82
C GLN A 135 -10.93 16.04 2.02
N VAL A 136 -11.06 17.37 2.16
CA VAL A 136 -10.18 18.35 1.48
C VAL A 136 -8.72 18.27 1.93
N LYS A 137 -8.44 17.72 3.12
CA LYS A 137 -7.07 17.64 3.67
C LYS A 137 -6.18 16.73 2.84
N TRP A 138 -6.71 15.63 2.31
CA TRP A 138 -5.87 14.67 1.59
C TRP A 138 -5.33 15.21 0.26
N PRO A 139 -6.17 15.77 -0.66
CA PRO A 139 -5.65 16.40 -1.87
C PRO A 139 -4.65 17.54 -1.59
N LYS A 140 -4.87 18.31 -0.51
CA LYS A 140 -3.90 19.34 -0.08
C LYS A 140 -2.59 18.71 0.35
N PHE A 141 -2.60 17.75 1.26
CA PHE A 141 -1.41 17.02 1.70
C PHE A 141 -0.60 16.49 0.50
N VAL A 142 -1.28 15.84 -0.45
CA VAL A 142 -0.67 15.31 -1.67
C VAL A 142 -0.06 16.42 -2.54
N GLY A 143 -0.71 17.58 -2.68
CA GLY A 143 -0.16 18.69 -3.45
C GLY A 143 1.20 19.18 -2.91
N PHE A 144 1.33 19.29 -1.59
CA PHE A 144 2.61 19.63 -0.94
C PHE A 144 3.65 18.52 -1.10
N ALA A 145 3.24 17.25 -0.98
CA ALA A 145 4.12 16.10 -1.23
C ALA A 145 4.67 16.10 -2.66
N VAL A 146 3.85 16.49 -3.65
CA VAL A 146 4.25 16.55 -5.06
C VAL A 146 5.32 17.61 -5.30
N VAL A 147 5.15 18.83 -4.77
CA VAL A 147 6.17 19.88 -4.96
C VAL A 147 7.47 19.54 -4.22
N ARG A 148 7.39 18.86 -3.06
CA ARG A 148 8.55 18.30 -2.36
C ARG A 148 9.24 17.20 -3.16
N PHE A 149 8.49 16.31 -3.79
CA PHE A 149 9.02 15.26 -4.68
C PHE A 149 9.73 15.85 -5.90
N LEU A 150 9.15 16.86 -6.55
CA LEU A 150 9.74 17.49 -7.73
C LEU A 150 11.07 18.21 -7.39
N ALA A 151 11.11 18.92 -6.26
CA ALA A 151 12.35 19.50 -5.74
C ALA A 151 13.41 18.44 -5.43
N TRP A 152 13.01 17.38 -4.72
CA TRP A 152 13.90 16.26 -4.39
C TRP A 152 14.43 15.56 -5.65
N ARG A 153 13.58 15.34 -6.67
CA ARG A 153 13.96 14.72 -7.95
C ARG A 153 15.03 15.55 -8.67
N GLU A 154 14.88 16.86 -8.76
CA GLU A 154 15.89 17.74 -9.36
C GLU A 154 17.24 17.62 -8.62
N HIS A 155 17.22 17.67 -7.29
CA HIS A 155 18.42 17.54 -6.47
C HIS A 155 19.08 16.15 -6.61
N PHE A 156 18.29 15.08 -6.55
CA PHE A 156 18.75 13.70 -6.71
C PHE A 156 19.43 13.46 -8.07
N ASN A 157 18.80 13.96 -9.14
CA ASN A 157 19.35 13.84 -10.49
C ASN A 157 20.63 14.66 -10.70
N SER A 158 20.88 15.70 -9.89
CA SER A 158 22.10 16.50 -9.97
C SER A 158 23.31 15.86 -9.27
N SER A 159 23.07 14.98 -8.28
CA SER A 159 24.11 14.43 -7.40
C SER A 159 24.47 12.96 -7.70
N THR A 160 23.64 12.24 -8.47
CA THR A 160 23.86 10.85 -8.92
C THR A 160 24.27 9.88 -7.79
N VAL A 161 23.58 9.94 -6.65
CA VAL A 161 23.87 9.09 -5.49
C VAL A 161 22.98 7.84 -5.50
N GLU A 162 23.54 6.67 -5.19
CA GLU A 162 22.76 5.47 -4.92
C GLU A 162 21.85 5.70 -3.70
N ILE A 163 20.61 5.20 -3.72
CA ILE A 163 19.76 5.27 -2.54
C ILE A 163 20.22 4.23 -1.52
N THR A 164 20.62 4.72 -0.36
CA THR A 164 21.05 3.99 0.82
C THR A 164 20.10 4.28 1.98
N ARG A 165 20.38 3.74 3.17
CA ARG A 165 19.65 4.09 4.39
C ARG A 165 19.87 5.55 4.83
N ASP A 166 21.00 6.14 4.46
CA ASP A 166 21.43 7.46 4.93
C ASP A 166 20.95 8.61 4.02
N ASN A 167 20.34 8.30 2.87
CA ASN A 167 19.73 9.30 1.98
C ASN A 167 18.34 8.86 1.47
N LEU A 168 17.69 7.92 2.17
CA LEU A 168 16.32 7.51 1.88
C LEU A 168 15.39 8.73 1.98
N PRO A 169 14.58 9.04 0.95
CA PRO A 169 13.71 10.19 1.01
C PRO A 169 12.53 10.00 2.00
N PRO A 170 11.95 11.11 2.48
CA PRO A 170 10.69 11.12 3.24
C PRO A 170 9.55 10.27 2.66
N LEU A 171 8.63 9.84 3.54
CA LEU A 171 7.48 9.00 3.18
C LEU A 171 6.58 9.65 2.11
N ASP A 172 6.35 10.95 2.19
CA ASP A 172 5.53 11.69 1.23
C ASP A 172 6.16 11.73 -0.17
N ILE A 173 7.50 11.83 -0.24
CA ILE A 173 8.26 11.75 -1.48
C ILE A 173 8.24 10.33 -2.05
N LEU A 174 8.42 9.31 -1.20
CA LEU A 174 8.30 7.90 -1.59
C LEU A 174 6.90 7.58 -2.14
N MET A 175 5.84 8.14 -1.54
CA MET A 175 4.46 7.97 -1.99
C MET A 175 4.24 8.52 -3.42
N VAL A 176 4.73 9.74 -3.68
CA VAL A 176 4.62 10.36 -5.01
C VAL A 176 5.47 9.59 -6.02
N TRP A 177 6.70 9.23 -5.66
CA TRP A 177 7.59 8.46 -6.54
C TRP A 177 7.00 7.09 -6.91
N HIS A 178 6.49 6.35 -5.92
CA HIS A 178 5.79 5.09 -6.11
C HIS A 178 4.62 5.26 -7.09
N SER A 179 3.72 6.22 -6.83
CA SER A 179 2.56 6.47 -7.70
C SER A 179 2.97 6.86 -9.12
N PHE A 180 4.10 7.57 -9.28
CA PHE A 180 4.65 7.92 -10.58
C PHE A 180 5.16 6.69 -11.34
N LEU A 181 5.86 5.77 -10.65
CA LEU A 181 6.32 4.49 -11.22
C LEU A 181 5.14 3.62 -11.68
N LEU A 182 3.99 3.72 -11.01
CA LEU A 182 2.74 3.03 -11.39
C LEU A 182 2.05 3.62 -12.64
N ASN A 183 2.63 4.67 -13.24
CA ASN A 183 2.29 5.11 -14.59
C ASN A 183 3.53 4.99 -15.50
N PRO A 184 3.88 3.77 -15.97
CA PRO A 184 5.16 3.52 -16.63
C PRO A 184 5.39 4.37 -17.88
N ARG A 185 4.34 4.73 -18.61
CA ARG A 185 4.45 5.62 -19.78
C ARG A 185 4.76 7.05 -19.35
N LEU A 186 4.03 7.60 -18.38
CA LEU A 186 4.27 8.96 -17.90
C LEU A 186 5.67 9.07 -17.28
N PHE A 187 6.06 8.10 -16.45
CA PHE A 187 7.41 8.06 -15.85
C PHE A 187 8.49 8.01 -16.91
N ARG A 188 8.35 7.14 -17.92
CA ARG A 188 9.31 7.05 -19.01
C ARG A 188 9.43 8.35 -19.81
N VAL A 189 8.32 8.97 -20.18
CA VAL A 189 8.33 10.21 -20.98
C VAL A 189 9.05 11.34 -20.25
N ASN A 190 8.90 11.42 -18.93
CA ASN A 190 9.45 12.52 -18.15
C ASN A 190 10.85 12.24 -17.59
N CYS A 191 11.22 10.98 -17.37
CA CYS A 191 12.42 10.63 -16.61
C CYS A 191 13.44 9.79 -17.40
N SER A 192 13.20 9.36 -18.65
CA SER A 192 14.09 8.38 -19.32
C SER A 192 15.55 8.80 -19.43
N GLU A 193 15.80 10.11 -19.50
CA GLU A 193 17.13 10.70 -19.60
C GLU A 193 17.74 11.07 -18.22
N GLU A 194 17.01 10.81 -17.14
CA GLU A 194 17.41 11.17 -15.79
C GLU A 194 17.97 9.96 -15.02
N PRO A 195 18.93 10.17 -14.10
CA PRO A 195 19.46 9.12 -13.23
C PRO A 195 18.38 8.29 -12.52
N ILE A 196 17.33 8.95 -12.01
CA ILE A 196 16.23 8.29 -11.28
C ILE A 196 15.55 7.16 -12.07
N PHE A 197 15.55 7.19 -13.41
CA PHE A 197 14.90 6.16 -14.23
C PHE A 197 15.58 4.79 -14.15
N SER A 198 16.88 4.76 -13.83
CA SER A 198 17.63 3.51 -13.63
C SER A 198 17.59 3.01 -12.19
N VAL A 199 17.05 3.81 -11.26
CA VAL A 199 17.00 3.46 -9.83
C VAL A 199 15.84 2.50 -9.58
N LYS A 200 16.11 1.41 -8.86
CA LYS A 200 15.07 0.50 -8.36
C LYS A 200 14.45 1.11 -7.11
N PHE A 201 13.13 1.01 -6.96
CA PHE A 201 12.47 1.48 -5.75
C PHE A 201 13.06 0.75 -4.52
N PRO A 202 13.46 1.47 -3.45
CA PRO A 202 14.38 0.96 -2.43
C PRO A 202 13.67 0.11 -1.35
N TRP A 203 12.98 -0.96 -1.75
CA TRP A 203 12.13 -1.79 -0.87
C TRP A 203 12.82 -2.26 0.41
N ASN A 204 14.10 -2.66 0.35
CA ASN A 204 14.86 -3.08 1.53
C ASN A 204 15.02 -1.94 2.56
N HIS A 205 15.34 -0.74 2.09
CA HIS A 205 15.51 0.43 2.96
C HIS A 205 14.17 0.93 3.50
N ILE A 206 13.11 0.86 2.69
CA ILE A 206 11.73 1.16 3.11
C ILE A 206 11.28 0.19 4.20
N HIS A 207 11.43 -1.11 4.00
CA HIS A 207 11.13 -2.13 5.02
C HIS A 207 11.89 -1.84 6.32
N SER A 208 13.19 -1.52 6.22
CA SER A 208 14.03 -1.20 7.39
C SER A 208 13.59 0.08 8.13
N ALA A 209 12.83 0.96 7.48
CA ALA A 209 12.36 2.24 8.02
C ALA A 209 10.91 2.19 8.52
N ILE A 210 10.20 1.07 8.33
CA ILE A 210 8.81 0.89 8.77
C ILE A 210 8.79 0.09 10.07
N ASP A 211 8.19 0.67 11.11
CA ASP A 211 7.72 -0.09 12.27
C ASP A 211 6.48 -0.90 11.86
N ASN A 212 6.67 -2.20 11.73
CA ASN A 212 5.62 -3.13 11.33
C ASN A 212 4.50 -3.28 12.38
N GLY A 213 4.72 -2.91 13.65
CA GLY A 213 3.69 -2.92 14.70
C GLY A 213 2.75 -1.72 14.61
N GLU A 214 3.30 -0.54 14.36
CA GLU A 214 2.54 0.73 14.33
C GLU A 214 2.24 1.25 12.92
N TRP A 215 2.81 0.62 11.88
CA TRP A 215 2.83 1.15 10.51
C TRP A 215 3.39 2.56 10.45
N LYS A 216 4.41 2.83 11.27
CA LYS A 216 5.07 4.13 11.36
C LYS A 216 6.37 4.10 10.57
N PHE A 217 6.47 4.97 9.57
CA PHE A 217 7.73 5.21 8.87
C PHE A 217 8.61 6.17 9.69
N SER A 218 9.90 5.91 9.77
CA SER A 218 10.86 6.80 10.43
C SER A 218 12.20 6.78 9.69
N LEU A 219 12.65 7.96 9.26
CA LEU A 219 13.97 8.11 8.68
C LEU A 219 15.05 7.92 9.74
N GLN A 220 16.20 7.39 9.30
CA GLN A 220 17.41 7.44 10.10
C GLN A 220 17.84 8.91 10.29
N PRO A 221 18.49 9.26 11.42
CA PRO A 221 18.92 10.64 11.67
C PRO A 221 19.75 11.25 10.55
N ALA A 222 20.62 10.45 9.91
CA ALA A 222 21.43 10.89 8.77
C ALA A 222 20.57 11.23 7.54
N ALA A 223 19.59 10.38 7.19
CA ALA A 223 18.68 10.64 6.07
C ALA A 223 17.79 11.86 6.32
N ALA A 224 17.30 12.02 7.55
CA ALA A 224 16.53 13.19 7.96
C ALA A 224 17.36 14.48 7.82
N ALA A 225 18.58 14.50 8.37
CA ALA A 225 19.47 15.65 8.29
C ALA A 225 19.87 15.99 6.85
N ASN A 226 20.21 14.98 6.05
CA ASN A 226 20.57 15.16 4.64
C ASN A 226 19.41 15.76 3.83
N TYR A 227 18.17 15.33 4.08
CA TYR A 227 17.00 15.91 3.41
C TYR A 227 16.75 17.35 3.85
N GLU A 228 16.82 17.63 5.14
CA GLU A 228 16.60 18.97 5.69
C GLU A 228 17.66 19.97 5.19
N GLU A 229 18.94 19.57 5.18
CA GLU A 229 20.03 20.38 4.63
C GLU A 229 19.87 20.67 3.13
N ALA A 230 19.48 19.66 2.35
CA ALA A 230 19.34 19.80 0.90
C ALA A 230 18.08 20.57 0.47
N SER A 231 16.99 20.45 1.22
CA SER A 231 15.68 20.97 0.82
C SER A 231 15.24 22.23 1.58
N GLY A 232 15.76 22.45 2.78
CA GLY A 232 15.27 23.47 3.72
C GLY A 232 13.98 23.08 4.44
N PHE A 233 13.41 21.90 4.19
CA PHE A 233 12.13 21.47 4.79
C PHE A 233 12.31 20.38 5.84
N SER A 234 11.34 20.35 6.76
CA SER A 234 11.17 19.23 7.69
C SER A 234 11.03 17.91 6.92
N PRO A 235 11.73 16.84 7.34
CA PRO A 235 11.62 15.52 6.73
C PRO A 235 10.23 14.89 6.93
N ASP A 236 9.46 15.26 7.94
CA ASP A 236 8.07 14.81 8.11
C ASP A 236 7.09 15.92 7.70
N LEU A 237 6.41 15.72 6.56
CA LEU A 237 5.43 16.67 6.04
C LEU A 237 4.21 16.81 6.94
N PHE A 238 3.75 15.73 7.58
CA PHE A 238 2.57 15.79 8.44
C PHE A 238 2.86 16.64 9.68
N ASP A 239 3.99 16.39 10.34
CA ASP A 239 4.37 17.12 11.55
C ASP A 239 4.69 18.59 11.22
N ASP A 240 5.27 18.86 10.04
CA ASP A 240 5.45 20.23 9.54
C ASP A 240 4.09 20.94 9.36
N MET A 241 3.13 20.30 8.67
CA MET A 241 1.78 20.83 8.49
C MET A 241 1.05 21.08 9.81
N VAL A 242 1.21 20.19 10.78
CA VAL A 242 0.64 20.35 12.12
C VAL A 242 1.22 21.58 12.83
N SER A 243 2.50 21.90 12.64
CA SER A 243 3.12 23.09 13.23
C SER A 243 2.50 24.40 12.74
N TRP A 244 1.80 24.39 11.60
CA TRP A 244 1.20 25.59 11.01
C TRP A 244 -0.01 26.12 11.77
N LYS A 245 -0.61 25.32 12.66
CA LYS A 245 -1.71 25.76 13.54
C LYS A 245 -1.30 26.95 14.43
N ASP A 246 -0.01 27.05 14.74
CA ASP A 246 0.56 28.08 15.60
C ASP A 246 0.92 29.37 14.84
N LEU A 247 0.73 29.39 13.51
CA LEU A 247 0.97 30.57 12.68
C LEU A 247 -0.15 31.60 12.81
N LYS A 248 0.20 32.86 12.51
CA LYS A 248 -0.76 33.97 12.36
C LYS A 248 -1.86 33.59 11.36
N PHE A 249 -3.08 34.07 11.60
CA PHE A 249 -4.24 33.76 10.77
C PHE A 249 -4.01 34.02 9.27
N GLN A 250 -3.35 35.13 8.91
CA GLN A 250 -3.05 35.46 7.51
C GLN A 250 -2.19 34.39 6.82
N ASN A 251 -1.20 33.84 7.53
CA ASN A 251 -0.34 32.77 7.01
C ASN A 251 -1.09 31.45 6.91
N ARG A 252 -1.91 31.10 7.92
CA ARG A 252 -2.79 29.91 7.86
C ARG A 252 -3.78 30.00 6.71
N TRP A 253 -4.41 31.16 6.53
CA TRP A 253 -5.30 31.41 5.40
C TRP A 253 -4.55 31.24 4.08
N GLY A 254 -3.40 31.89 3.92
CA GLY A 254 -2.58 31.77 2.72
C GLY A 254 -2.20 30.33 2.35
N ILE A 255 -1.64 29.59 3.31
CA ILE A 255 -1.30 28.17 3.13
C ILE A 255 -2.54 27.33 2.82
N SER A 256 -3.68 27.59 3.47
CA SER A 256 -4.92 26.87 3.21
C SER A 256 -5.44 27.06 1.78
N GLN A 257 -5.03 28.13 1.10
CA GLN A 257 -5.38 28.37 -0.30
C GLN A 257 -4.42 27.68 -1.28
N LEU A 258 -3.19 27.36 -0.89
CA LEU A 258 -2.21 26.73 -1.79
C LEU A 258 -2.75 25.41 -2.35
N GLU A 259 -2.72 25.32 -3.67
CA GLU A 259 -3.08 24.14 -4.45
C GLU A 259 -2.43 24.18 -5.84
N LEU A 260 -2.20 22.98 -6.40
CA LEU A 260 -1.72 22.82 -7.77
C LEU A 260 -2.83 23.19 -8.76
N GLY A 261 -2.49 23.92 -9.81
CA GLY A 261 -3.43 24.50 -10.78
C GLY A 261 -4.07 25.82 -10.32
N GLY A 262 -3.64 26.37 -9.17
CA GLY A 262 -4.20 27.60 -8.58
C GLY A 262 -3.62 28.93 -9.12
N GLY A 263 -2.62 28.86 -9.99
CA GLY A 263 -1.95 30.04 -10.56
C GLY A 263 -0.84 30.59 -9.65
N ARG A 264 -0.33 31.80 -9.97
CA ARG A 264 0.81 32.39 -9.26
C ARG A 264 0.38 32.93 -7.89
N TRP A 265 1.02 32.44 -6.84
CA TRP A 265 0.77 32.81 -5.46
C TRP A 265 1.62 34.02 -5.05
N LYS A 266 1.03 34.95 -4.30
CA LYS A 266 1.73 36.10 -3.71
C LYS A 266 2.51 35.67 -2.47
N GLU A 267 3.57 36.41 -2.15
CA GLU A 267 4.37 36.23 -0.94
C GLU A 267 3.48 36.24 0.31
N LEU A 268 3.66 35.23 1.16
CA LEU A 268 3.09 35.16 2.51
C LEU A 268 4.07 35.84 3.48
N SER A 269 3.54 36.40 4.58
CA SER A 269 4.38 37.06 5.57
C SER A 269 5.22 36.06 6.38
N GLU A 270 6.50 35.93 6.03
CA GLU A 270 7.65 35.38 6.79
C GLU A 270 7.68 33.85 7.00
N GLY A 271 8.88 33.27 6.86
CA GLY A 271 9.26 31.92 7.30
C GLY A 271 8.94 30.79 6.31
N ARG A 272 8.77 29.56 6.83
CA ARG A 272 8.56 28.33 6.03
C ARG A 272 7.38 28.38 5.05
N CYS A 273 6.40 29.24 5.30
CA CYS A 273 5.27 29.45 4.38
C CYS A 273 5.72 30.04 3.04
N GLU A 274 6.71 30.94 3.07
CA GLU A 274 7.27 31.56 1.88
C GLU A 274 8.03 30.53 1.03
N GLU A 275 8.77 29.63 1.68
CA GLU A 275 9.49 28.54 1.01
C GLU A 275 8.54 27.61 0.24
N TYR A 276 7.39 27.26 0.83
CA TYR A 276 6.36 26.48 0.14
C TYR A 276 5.70 27.27 -1.00
N VAL A 277 5.40 28.56 -0.83
CA VAL A 277 4.89 29.42 -1.92
C VAL A 277 5.87 29.42 -3.10
N ASN A 278 7.17 29.52 -2.83
CA ASN A 278 8.21 29.46 -3.85
C ASN A 278 8.25 28.09 -4.55
N HIS A 279 8.06 26.99 -3.81
CA HIS A 279 7.96 25.65 -4.37
C HIS A 279 6.73 25.48 -5.26
N PHE A 280 5.55 25.92 -4.81
CA PHE A 280 4.34 25.90 -5.64
C PHE A 280 4.53 26.74 -6.90
N ASN A 281 5.03 27.98 -6.78
CA ASN A 281 5.27 28.84 -7.94
C ASN A 281 6.29 28.26 -8.94
N ARG A 282 7.27 27.47 -8.48
CA ARG A 282 8.29 26.83 -9.33
C ARG A 282 7.79 25.54 -9.98
N PHE A 283 7.07 24.71 -9.23
CA PHE A 283 6.77 23.33 -9.63
C PHE A 283 5.32 23.11 -10.06
N ASP A 284 4.43 24.08 -9.85
CA ASP A 284 3.05 24.01 -10.35
C ASP A 284 3.05 23.90 -11.88
N SER A 285 2.63 22.74 -12.35
CA SER A 285 2.76 22.31 -13.74
C SER A 285 1.77 21.20 -14.00
N LYS A 286 1.49 20.94 -15.29
CA LYS A 286 0.64 19.83 -15.69
C LYS A 286 1.13 18.48 -15.13
N LEU A 287 2.45 18.27 -15.10
CA LEU A 287 3.02 17.06 -14.50
C LEU A 287 2.71 16.98 -13.01
N ALA A 288 2.81 18.09 -12.26
CA ALA A 288 2.49 18.10 -10.84
C ALA A 288 1.02 17.74 -10.59
N GLU A 289 0.09 18.26 -11.37
CA GLU A 289 -1.33 17.87 -11.30
C GLU A 289 -1.53 16.39 -11.62
N GLU A 290 -0.90 15.86 -12.67
CA GLU A 290 -0.95 14.44 -13.03
C GLU A 290 -0.41 13.53 -11.91
N LEU A 291 0.66 13.96 -11.22
CA LEU A 291 1.23 13.25 -10.06
C LEU A 291 0.28 13.26 -8.86
N ARG A 292 -0.31 14.43 -8.54
CA ARG A 292 -1.31 14.56 -7.48
C ARG A 292 -2.48 13.60 -7.72
N ASP A 293 -3.03 13.64 -8.93
CA ASP A 293 -4.19 12.85 -9.29
C ASP A 293 -3.88 11.35 -9.31
N ALA A 294 -2.66 10.97 -9.71
CA ALA A 294 -2.20 9.58 -9.62
C ALA A 294 -2.20 9.08 -8.17
N VAL A 295 -1.61 9.82 -7.22
CA VAL A 295 -1.60 9.44 -5.80
C VAL A 295 -3.04 9.32 -5.25
N ILE A 296 -3.94 10.23 -5.63
CA ILE A 296 -5.34 10.19 -5.21
C ILE A 296 -6.03 8.92 -5.72
N ARG A 297 -5.86 8.55 -7.00
CA ARG A 297 -6.46 7.34 -7.58
C ARG A 297 -5.95 6.05 -6.94
N GLN A 298 -4.65 6.01 -6.59
CA GLN A 298 -4.05 4.89 -5.86
C GLN A 298 -4.70 4.65 -4.49
N GLY A 299 -5.35 5.66 -3.90
CA GLY A 299 -6.05 5.52 -2.62
C GLY A 299 -7.07 4.38 -2.58
N SER A 300 -7.79 4.12 -3.69
CA SER A 300 -8.76 3.02 -3.75
C SER A 300 -8.12 1.63 -3.81
N PHE A 301 -6.91 1.52 -4.35
CA PHE A 301 -6.13 0.30 -4.35
C PHE A 301 -5.58 0.03 -2.95
N VAL A 302 -5.02 1.05 -2.29
CA VAL A 302 -4.57 0.99 -0.89
C VAL A 302 -5.70 0.51 0.02
N ASP A 303 -6.93 1.01 -0.14
CA ASP A 303 -8.08 0.58 0.67
C ASP A 303 -8.42 -0.90 0.47
N LYS A 304 -8.39 -1.37 -0.78
CA LYS A 304 -8.61 -2.80 -1.08
C LYS A 304 -7.51 -3.64 -0.44
N MET A 305 -6.25 -3.25 -0.57
CA MET A 305 -5.13 -3.98 0.03
C MET A 305 -5.23 -4.03 1.57
N ASN A 306 -5.55 -2.91 2.22
CA ASN A 306 -5.79 -2.84 3.67
C ASN A 306 -6.98 -3.71 4.13
N SER A 307 -8.06 -3.77 3.34
CA SER A 307 -9.22 -4.61 3.67
C SER A 307 -8.93 -6.12 3.62
N PHE A 308 -8.06 -6.55 2.71
CA PHE A 308 -7.61 -7.95 2.63
C PHE A 308 -6.50 -8.25 3.63
N MET A 309 -5.64 -7.25 3.86
CA MET A 309 -4.64 -7.22 4.92
C MET A 309 -3.69 -8.43 4.87
N TRP A 310 -3.26 -8.79 3.66
CA TRP A 310 -2.46 -9.99 3.42
C TRP A 310 -1.15 -10.03 4.19
N ILE A 311 -0.56 -8.88 4.52
CA ILE A 311 0.70 -8.78 5.28
C ILE A 311 0.62 -9.41 6.68
N ARG A 312 -0.59 -9.60 7.22
CA ARG A 312 -0.80 -10.29 8.51
C ARG A 312 -1.41 -11.67 8.36
N SER A 313 -1.69 -12.11 7.15
CA SER A 313 -2.25 -13.43 6.87
C SER A 313 -1.25 -14.53 7.25
N PRO A 314 -1.69 -15.65 7.86
CA PRO A 314 -0.84 -16.83 8.01
C PRO A 314 -0.40 -17.42 6.67
N ALA A 315 -1.09 -17.05 5.59
CA ALA A 315 -0.84 -17.55 4.24
C ALA A 315 -0.01 -16.58 3.37
N LEU A 316 0.56 -15.50 3.94
CA LEU A 316 1.22 -14.43 3.19
C LEU A 316 2.16 -14.94 2.10
N GLU A 317 3.10 -15.83 2.44
CA GLU A 317 4.07 -16.36 1.49
C GLU A 317 3.39 -17.08 0.31
N GLY A 318 2.46 -17.99 0.61
CA GLY A 318 1.70 -18.71 -0.42
C GLY A 318 0.85 -17.79 -1.29
N THR A 319 0.23 -16.76 -0.70
CA THR A 319 -0.53 -15.74 -1.43
C THR A 319 0.35 -15.00 -2.43
N LEU A 320 1.53 -14.54 -2.01
CA LEU A 320 2.47 -13.84 -2.88
C LEU A 320 3.06 -14.75 -3.97
N GLN A 321 3.43 -15.99 -3.63
CA GLN A 321 3.91 -16.99 -4.60
C GLN A 321 2.87 -17.25 -5.70
N ARG A 322 1.60 -17.48 -5.32
CA ARG A 322 0.50 -17.65 -6.27
C ARG A 322 0.28 -16.40 -7.09
N GLY A 323 0.31 -15.21 -6.49
CA GLY A 323 0.21 -13.94 -7.20
C GLY A 323 1.27 -13.80 -8.30
N ILE A 324 2.53 -14.13 -8.00
CA ILE A 324 3.63 -14.06 -8.98
C ILE A 324 3.40 -15.05 -10.14
N ALA A 325 3.03 -16.29 -9.82
CA ALA A 325 2.73 -17.29 -10.84
C ALA A 325 1.54 -16.87 -11.73
N ARG A 326 0.50 -16.30 -11.12
CA ARG A 326 -0.68 -15.81 -11.83
C ARG A 326 -0.40 -14.58 -12.68
N TYR A 327 0.47 -13.67 -12.21
CA TYR A 327 0.97 -12.53 -12.97
C TYR A 327 1.76 -12.97 -14.21
N LEU A 328 2.60 -14.00 -14.11
CA LEU A 328 3.28 -14.56 -15.28
C LEU A 328 2.31 -15.07 -16.34
N ASN A 329 1.25 -15.77 -15.93
CA ASN A 329 0.18 -16.20 -16.83
C ASN A 329 -0.59 -15.00 -17.42
N PHE A 330 -0.83 -13.97 -16.62
CA PHE A 330 -1.44 -12.72 -17.07
C PHE A 330 -0.60 -12.02 -18.16
N CYS A 331 0.73 -11.97 -18.03
CA CYS A 331 1.59 -11.44 -19.10
C CYS A 331 1.49 -12.23 -20.41
N LYS A 332 1.35 -13.57 -20.33
CA LYS A 332 1.10 -14.40 -21.52
C LYS A 332 -0.24 -14.05 -22.16
N LEU A 333 -1.30 -13.81 -21.37
CA LEU A 333 -2.57 -13.32 -21.91
C LEU A 333 -2.42 -11.96 -22.57
N LEU A 334 -1.68 -11.01 -21.98
CA LEU A 334 -1.41 -9.71 -22.60
C LEU A 334 -0.71 -9.84 -23.96
N LYS A 335 0.14 -10.86 -24.14
CA LYS A 335 0.81 -11.17 -25.40
C LYS A 335 -0.12 -11.74 -26.46
N MET A 336 -1.05 -12.60 -26.05
CA MET A 336 -1.91 -13.37 -26.95
C MET A 336 -3.24 -12.67 -27.25
N SER A 337 -3.72 -11.85 -26.33
CA SER A 337 -5.01 -11.18 -26.43
C SER A 337 -4.94 -9.93 -27.30
N LYS A 338 -5.99 -9.74 -28.10
CA LYS A 338 -6.25 -8.50 -28.84
C LYS A 338 -7.19 -7.56 -28.08
N THR A 339 -7.81 -8.03 -26.99
CA THR A 339 -8.74 -7.28 -26.15
C THR A 339 -8.09 -6.87 -24.83
N THR A 340 -8.71 -5.93 -24.12
CA THR A 340 -8.29 -5.49 -22.79
C THR A 340 -8.29 -6.67 -21.81
N VAL A 341 -7.15 -6.90 -21.16
CA VAL A 341 -6.97 -7.93 -20.13
C VAL A 341 -6.98 -7.24 -18.77
N VAL A 342 -7.86 -7.66 -17.87
CA VAL A 342 -8.11 -6.98 -16.59
C VAL A 342 -7.53 -7.79 -15.44
N PRO A 343 -6.59 -7.28 -14.64
CA PRO A 343 -5.96 -8.02 -13.56
C PRO A 343 -6.92 -8.31 -12.40
N THR A 344 -6.67 -9.40 -11.68
CA THR A 344 -7.23 -9.62 -10.33
C THR A 344 -6.36 -8.90 -9.29
N LEU A 345 -6.86 -8.68 -8.07
CA LEU A 345 -6.16 -7.86 -7.07
C LEU A 345 -4.75 -8.38 -6.72
N ASP A 346 -4.58 -9.70 -6.65
CA ASP A 346 -3.29 -10.36 -6.42
C ASP A 346 -2.34 -10.13 -7.59
N ILE A 347 -2.83 -10.24 -8.82
CA ILE A 347 -2.06 -9.97 -10.04
C ILE A 347 -1.66 -8.49 -10.12
N ASP A 348 -2.56 -7.58 -9.76
CA ASP A 348 -2.36 -6.13 -9.80
C ASP A 348 -1.28 -5.69 -8.79
N LEU A 349 -1.29 -6.26 -7.57
CA LEU A 349 -0.22 -6.05 -6.58
C LEU A 349 1.17 -6.44 -7.14
N ILE A 350 1.29 -7.63 -7.74
CA ILE A 350 2.57 -8.06 -8.33
C ILE A 350 2.94 -7.16 -9.49
N TRP A 351 1.97 -6.76 -10.31
CA TRP A 351 2.21 -5.89 -11.44
C TRP A 351 2.73 -4.51 -10.99
N HIS A 352 2.11 -3.89 -9.99
CA HIS A 352 2.59 -2.64 -9.39
C HIS A 352 4.01 -2.79 -8.82
N THR A 353 4.29 -3.91 -8.14
CA THR A 353 5.62 -4.19 -7.60
C THR A 353 6.67 -4.31 -8.72
N HIS A 354 6.30 -4.91 -9.86
CA HIS A 354 7.20 -5.02 -11.02
C HIS A 354 7.49 -3.66 -11.66
N GLN A 355 6.49 -2.77 -11.74
CA GLN A 355 6.62 -1.42 -12.27
C GLN A 355 7.60 -0.56 -11.46
N CYS A 356 7.80 -0.86 -10.18
CA CYS A 356 8.76 -0.20 -9.30
C CYS A 356 10.25 -0.43 -9.66
N LYS A 357 10.52 -1.10 -10.79
CA LYS A 357 11.84 -1.24 -11.42
C LYS A 357 11.80 -0.69 -12.85
N ALA A 358 11.39 0.57 -13.04
CA ALA A 358 11.02 1.19 -14.32
C ALA A 358 11.80 0.71 -15.57
N LYS A 359 13.13 0.88 -15.57
CA LYS A 359 13.99 0.44 -16.68
C LYS A 359 13.87 -1.06 -16.98
N HIS A 360 13.92 -1.89 -15.94
CA HIS A 360 13.86 -3.35 -16.06
C HIS A 360 12.44 -3.82 -16.42
N TYR A 361 11.40 -3.20 -15.85
CA TYR A 361 10.01 -3.46 -16.21
C TYR A 361 9.78 -3.28 -17.72
N GLY A 362 10.26 -2.17 -18.28
CA GLY A 362 10.15 -1.91 -19.71
C GLY A 362 10.84 -2.96 -20.60
N GLN A 363 11.96 -3.53 -20.14
CA GLN A 363 12.67 -4.62 -20.82
C GLN A 363 11.93 -5.95 -20.67
N ALA A 364 11.53 -6.30 -19.44
CA ALA A 364 10.83 -7.52 -19.11
C ALA A 364 9.49 -7.64 -19.85
N MET A 365 8.70 -6.56 -19.94
CA MET A 365 7.39 -6.60 -20.61
C MET A 365 7.50 -6.87 -22.11
N LYS A 366 8.58 -6.42 -22.77
CA LYS A 366 8.82 -6.80 -24.18
C LYS A 366 9.01 -8.31 -24.35
N VAL A 367 9.62 -8.97 -23.37
CA VAL A 367 9.81 -10.43 -23.38
C VAL A 367 8.52 -11.16 -23.00
N LEU A 368 7.94 -10.77 -21.86
CA LEU A 368 6.79 -11.43 -21.24
C LEU A 368 5.49 -11.21 -22.02
N ALA A 369 5.20 -9.96 -22.40
CA ALA A 369 3.96 -9.54 -23.03
C ALA A 369 4.13 -9.23 -24.54
N GLY A 370 5.35 -9.32 -25.09
CA GLY A 370 5.62 -9.00 -26.50
C GLY A 370 5.62 -7.49 -26.83
N LYS A 371 5.27 -6.63 -25.86
CA LYS A 371 5.18 -5.18 -26.02
C LYS A 371 5.39 -4.49 -24.69
N PHE A 372 5.70 -3.19 -24.72
CA PHE A 372 5.58 -2.37 -23.53
C PHE A 372 4.11 -2.28 -23.12
N VAL A 373 3.83 -2.45 -21.83
CA VAL A 373 2.47 -2.40 -21.28
C VAL A 373 2.40 -1.26 -20.28
N ASN A 374 1.52 -0.30 -20.55
CA ASN A 374 1.19 0.74 -19.57
C ASN A 374 0.17 0.20 -18.56
N HIS A 375 0.25 0.66 -17.33
CA HIS A 375 -0.83 0.51 -16.35
C HIS A 375 -1.70 1.76 -16.44
N ASP A 376 -2.87 1.64 -17.04
CA ASP A 376 -3.81 2.75 -17.20
C ASP A 376 -4.93 2.60 -16.18
N ASP A 377 -4.83 3.37 -15.11
CA ASP A 377 -5.78 3.37 -13.99
C ASP A 377 -6.99 4.28 -14.26
N THR A 378 -7.11 4.84 -15.47
CA THR A 378 -8.22 5.74 -15.87
C THR A 378 -9.35 5.05 -16.64
N ILE A 379 -9.23 3.75 -16.90
CA ILE A 379 -10.22 2.97 -17.66
C ILE A 379 -11.58 2.94 -16.94
N GLU A 380 -12.66 3.23 -17.66
CA GLU A 380 -14.02 3.28 -17.11
C GLU A 380 -14.54 1.91 -16.63
N LYS A 381 -15.36 1.93 -15.56
CA LYS A 381 -15.91 0.71 -14.91
C LYS A 381 -16.66 -0.26 -15.85
N PRO A 382 -17.50 0.19 -16.80
CA PRO A 382 -18.20 -0.74 -17.70
C PRO A 382 -17.23 -1.53 -18.59
N GLN A 383 -16.21 -0.86 -19.13
CA GLN A 383 -15.19 -1.48 -19.98
C GLN A 383 -14.36 -2.51 -19.20
N LEU A 384 -14.11 -2.25 -17.91
CA LEU A 384 -13.47 -3.21 -17.01
C LEU A 384 -14.32 -4.47 -16.78
N GLY A 385 -15.65 -4.33 -16.74
CA GLY A 385 -16.58 -5.46 -16.54
C GLY A 385 -16.52 -6.49 -17.67
N ASP A 386 -16.68 -6.02 -18.92
CA ASP A 386 -16.63 -6.89 -20.10
C ASP A 386 -15.23 -7.48 -20.31
N GLY A 387 -14.19 -6.65 -20.13
CA GLY A 387 -12.80 -7.10 -20.19
C GLY A 387 -12.46 -8.16 -19.15
N PHE A 388 -13.03 -8.07 -17.95
CA PHE A 388 -12.81 -9.06 -16.89
C PHE A 388 -13.47 -10.41 -17.20
N ALA A 389 -14.70 -10.41 -17.73
CA ALA A 389 -15.39 -11.64 -18.11
C ALA A 389 -14.61 -12.41 -19.19
N GLU A 390 -14.11 -11.68 -20.20
CA GLU A 390 -13.31 -12.27 -21.26
C GLU A 390 -11.93 -12.73 -20.74
N THR A 391 -11.26 -11.93 -19.92
CA THR A 391 -10.00 -12.33 -19.28
C THR A 391 -10.17 -13.63 -18.51
N ARG A 392 -11.24 -13.77 -17.73
CA ARG A 392 -11.56 -14.99 -16.99
C ARG A 392 -11.74 -16.19 -17.92
N ARG A 393 -12.45 -16.01 -19.03
CA ARG A 393 -12.67 -17.07 -20.02
C ARG A 393 -11.34 -17.51 -20.63
N LEU A 394 -10.52 -16.56 -21.10
CA LEU A 394 -9.22 -16.84 -21.70
C LEU A 394 -8.27 -17.54 -20.71
N TYR A 395 -8.22 -17.08 -19.46
CA TYR A 395 -7.36 -17.66 -18.44
C TYR A 395 -7.70 -19.14 -18.17
N ARG A 396 -9.00 -19.47 -18.08
CA ARG A 396 -9.47 -20.85 -17.94
C ARG A 396 -9.08 -21.72 -19.13
N VAL A 397 -9.27 -21.22 -20.35
CA VAL A 397 -8.95 -21.95 -21.59
C VAL A 397 -7.45 -22.21 -21.72
N TYR A 398 -6.59 -21.22 -21.45
CA TYR A 398 -5.15 -21.35 -21.69
C TYR A 398 -4.38 -22.01 -20.55
N PHE A 399 -4.86 -21.92 -19.30
CA PHE A 399 -4.11 -22.40 -18.14
C PHE A 399 -4.85 -23.46 -17.32
N GLY A 400 -6.11 -23.79 -17.65
CA GLY A 400 -6.89 -24.76 -16.89
C GLY A 400 -7.16 -24.33 -15.44
N GLN A 401 -7.15 -23.02 -15.17
CA GLN A 401 -7.22 -22.46 -13.83
C GLN A 401 -8.35 -21.43 -13.70
N GLU A 402 -8.93 -21.35 -12.52
CA GLU A 402 -9.90 -20.31 -12.19
C GLU A 402 -9.25 -18.92 -12.10
N TYR A 403 -9.78 -17.98 -12.87
CA TYR A 403 -9.27 -16.61 -12.81
C TYR A 403 -9.73 -15.88 -11.56
N ARG A 404 -10.98 -16.04 -11.15
CA ARG A 404 -11.49 -15.43 -9.92
C ARG A 404 -11.29 -16.38 -8.75
N ALA A 405 -10.30 -16.09 -7.92
CA ALA A 405 -10.07 -16.77 -6.65
C ALA A 405 -10.51 -15.89 -5.46
N CYS A 406 -10.86 -16.51 -4.34
CA CYS A 406 -11.08 -15.74 -3.10
C CYS A 406 -9.72 -15.39 -2.46
N GLY A 407 -9.53 -14.13 -2.10
CA GLY A 407 -8.33 -13.64 -1.43
C GLY A 407 -8.40 -13.62 0.10
N CYS A 408 -9.47 -14.09 0.75
CA CYS A 408 -9.56 -14.06 2.21
C CYS A 408 -8.52 -14.99 2.87
N TRP A 409 -8.20 -14.72 4.13
CA TRP A 409 -7.17 -15.48 4.87
C TRP A 409 -7.50 -16.96 4.94
N ASP A 410 -8.77 -17.32 5.17
CA ASP A 410 -9.23 -18.71 5.28
C ASP A 410 -8.97 -19.50 3.98
N CYS A 411 -9.39 -18.96 2.84
CA CYS A 411 -9.18 -19.59 1.54
C CYS A 411 -7.69 -19.65 1.17
N GLN A 412 -6.94 -18.59 1.43
CA GLN A 412 -5.52 -18.55 1.11
C GLN A 412 -4.71 -19.51 1.99
N ALA A 413 -5.04 -19.63 3.28
CA ALA A 413 -4.41 -20.56 4.20
C ALA A 413 -4.73 -22.01 3.85
N LEU A 414 -6.00 -22.31 3.53
CA LEU A 414 -6.40 -23.63 3.05
C LEU A 414 -5.64 -24.04 1.79
N LEU A 415 -5.53 -23.16 0.81
CA LEU A 415 -4.75 -23.43 -0.40
C LEU A 415 -3.27 -23.66 -0.10
N THR A 416 -2.67 -22.87 0.79
CA THR A 416 -1.27 -23.04 1.20
C THR A 416 -1.02 -24.40 1.85
N GLU A 417 -1.90 -24.85 2.74
CA GLU A 417 -1.76 -26.17 3.39
C GLU A 417 -1.94 -27.33 2.40
N LEU A 418 -2.91 -27.23 1.49
CA LEU A 418 -3.13 -28.23 0.45
C LEU A 418 -1.94 -28.32 -0.52
N GLU A 419 -1.40 -27.19 -0.95
CA GLU A 419 -0.18 -27.14 -1.77
C GLU A 419 1.02 -27.74 -1.02
N GLY A 420 1.11 -27.50 0.29
CA GLY A 420 2.11 -28.11 1.16
C GLY A 420 2.00 -29.63 1.23
N ALA A 421 0.79 -30.16 1.43
CA ALA A 421 0.52 -31.60 1.46
C ALA A 421 0.90 -32.26 0.12
N PHE A 422 0.49 -31.65 -1.00
CA PHE A 422 0.85 -32.12 -2.33
C PHE A 422 2.37 -32.13 -2.56
N LYS A 423 3.08 -31.06 -2.15
CA LYS A 423 4.55 -30.99 -2.24
C LYS A 423 5.26 -32.06 -1.40
N ARG A 424 4.66 -32.51 -0.30
CA ARG A 424 5.18 -33.59 0.54
C ARG A 424 4.85 -34.99 -0.01
N GLY A 425 4.07 -35.09 -1.08
CA GLY A 425 3.68 -36.36 -1.68
C GLY A 425 2.66 -37.14 -0.85
N GLU A 426 1.85 -36.45 -0.05
CA GLU A 426 0.79 -37.08 0.75
C GLU A 426 -0.31 -37.62 -0.20
N GLU A 427 -0.50 -38.95 -0.23
CA GLU A 427 -1.50 -39.61 -1.08
C GLU A 427 -2.92 -39.52 -0.49
N ASP A 428 -3.04 -39.55 0.84
CA ASP A 428 -4.30 -39.43 1.56
C ASP A 428 -4.26 -38.18 2.46
N VAL A 429 -4.86 -37.11 1.95
CA VAL A 429 -4.87 -35.80 2.62
C VAL A 429 -6.08 -35.73 3.54
N ASP A 430 -5.83 -35.73 4.86
CA ASP A 430 -6.86 -35.50 5.87
C ASP A 430 -7.34 -34.03 5.81
N MET A 431 -8.45 -33.84 5.11
CA MET A 431 -9.07 -32.53 4.90
C MET A 431 -9.58 -31.90 6.21
N ASP A 432 -10.02 -32.72 7.17
CA ASP A 432 -10.53 -32.23 8.46
C ASP A 432 -9.37 -31.71 9.32
N LYS A 433 -8.25 -32.43 9.32
CA LYS A 433 -7.01 -31.99 9.97
C LYS A 433 -6.48 -30.68 9.36
N ILE A 434 -6.46 -30.56 8.04
CA ILE A 434 -6.06 -29.32 7.37
C ILE A 434 -7.02 -28.18 7.75
N ALA A 435 -8.33 -28.41 7.65
CA ALA A 435 -9.32 -27.38 7.96
C ALA A 435 -9.20 -26.91 9.42
N MET A 436 -8.97 -27.82 10.36
CA MET A 436 -8.76 -27.50 11.77
C MET A 436 -7.51 -26.65 11.99
N LYS A 437 -6.37 -27.03 11.40
CA LYS A 437 -5.13 -26.25 11.46
C LYS A 437 -5.30 -24.84 10.88
N VAL A 438 -5.91 -24.74 9.70
CA VAL A 438 -6.20 -23.45 9.04
C VAL A 438 -7.07 -22.58 9.91
N LYS A 439 -8.11 -23.15 10.53
CA LYS A 439 -9.00 -22.44 11.44
C LYS A 439 -8.23 -21.91 12.65
N GLU A 440 -7.37 -22.71 13.28
CA GLU A 440 -6.53 -22.30 14.41
C GLU A 440 -5.59 -21.13 14.04
N ASP A 441 -4.87 -21.25 12.93
CA ASP A 441 -3.91 -20.25 12.48
C ASP A 441 -4.61 -18.92 12.14
N VAL A 442 -5.70 -18.99 11.37
CA VAL A 442 -6.42 -17.78 10.96
C VAL A 442 -7.07 -17.10 12.17
N PHE A 443 -7.66 -17.84 13.10
CA PHE A 443 -8.24 -17.27 14.32
C PHE A 443 -7.17 -16.59 15.18
N TYR A 444 -6.01 -17.22 15.33
CA TYR A 444 -4.89 -16.65 16.08
C TYR A 444 -4.40 -15.34 15.44
N HIS A 445 -4.13 -15.35 14.13
CA HIS A 445 -3.69 -14.16 13.41
C HIS A 445 -4.71 -13.01 13.49
N ARG A 446 -6.02 -13.31 13.44
CA ARG A 446 -7.09 -12.32 13.63
C ARG A 446 -7.08 -11.75 15.05
N ALA A 447 -6.89 -12.58 16.07
CA ALA A 447 -6.80 -12.13 17.46
C ALA A 447 -5.58 -11.24 17.70
N VAL A 448 -4.42 -11.57 17.10
CA VAL A 448 -3.22 -10.74 17.15
C VAL A 448 -3.46 -9.38 16.50
N GLU A 449 -4.02 -9.37 15.29
CA GLU A 449 -4.29 -8.12 14.58
C GLU A 449 -5.32 -7.26 15.32
N TRP A 450 -6.39 -7.88 15.84
CA TRP A 450 -7.36 -7.19 16.67
C TRP A 450 -6.68 -6.49 17.84
N ALA A 451 -5.78 -7.19 18.55
CA ALA A 451 -5.05 -6.64 19.68
C ALA A 451 -4.18 -5.44 19.28
N ARG A 452 -3.48 -5.51 18.13
CA ARG A 452 -2.70 -4.40 17.57
C ARG A 452 -3.56 -3.16 17.31
N ARG A 453 -4.69 -3.33 16.59
CA ARG A 453 -5.59 -2.22 16.24
C ARG A 453 -6.20 -1.53 17.46
N HIS A 454 -6.43 -2.29 18.53
CA HIS A 454 -7.02 -1.78 19.78
C HIS A 454 -5.97 -1.41 20.84
N LYS A 455 -4.67 -1.50 20.53
CA LYS A 455 -3.56 -1.26 21.48
C LYS A 455 -3.67 -2.08 22.77
N MET A 456 -4.01 -3.35 22.62
CA MET A 456 -4.17 -4.31 23.72
C MET A 456 -3.02 -5.34 23.70
N ASP A 457 -2.77 -6.00 24.84
CA ASP A 457 -1.70 -7.00 24.95
C ASP A 457 -1.89 -8.16 23.96
N LEU A 458 -0.81 -8.58 23.30
CA LEU A 458 -0.88 -9.58 22.24
C LEU A 458 -1.19 -10.98 22.81
N PRO A 459 -2.00 -11.80 22.11
CA PRO A 459 -2.24 -13.17 22.53
C PRO A 459 -0.99 -14.04 22.33
N ARG A 460 -0.82 -15.03 23.20
CA ARG A 460 0.20 -16.07 23.11
C ARG A 460 -0.32 -17.22 22.24
N ARG A 461 0.51 -17.72 21.32
CA ARG A 461 0.19 -18.94 20.57
C ARG A 461 0.29 -20.13 21.53
N ARG A 462 -0.70 -21.02 21.51
CA ARG A 462 -0.61 -22.28 22.25
C ARG A 462 0.35 -23.21 21.50
N ASP A 463 1.18 -23.92 22.26
CA ASP A 463 2.13 -24.91 21.74
C ASP A 463 1.43 -26.13 21.14
#